data_AF-A0A959RYK5-F1
#
_entry.id   AF-A0A959RYK5-F1
#
_cell.length_a   1.000
_cell.length_b   1.000
_cell.length_c   1.000
_cell.angle_alpha   90.00
_cell.angle_beta   90.00
_cell.angle_gamma   90.00
#
_symmetry.space_group_name_H-M   'P 1'
#
loop_
_entity.id
_entity.type
_entity.pdbx_description
1 polymer ?
#
loop_
_entity_poly.entity_id
_entity_poly.type
_entity_poly.pdbx_seq_one_letter_code
_entity_poly.pdbx_strand_id
1 'polypeptide(L)' 'TKNFPGSGLGLSITKKFVELLNGSIKIKSKKGLGTSVVVKLPIK' A
#
# COMPACT_ATOMS: atom_id res chain seq x y z
N THR A 1 21.04 9.87 -14.14
CA THR A 1 20.52 8.88 -13.17
C THR A 1 19.38 8.13 -13.82
N LYS A 2 19.51 6.83 -14.08
CA LYS A 2 18.46 6.01 -14.70
C LYS A 2 17.29 5.92 -13.72
N ASN A 3 16.23 6.68 -13.98
CA ASN A 3 14.97 6.57 -13.25
C ASN A 3 14.34 5.25 -13.70
N PHE A 4 14.61 4.13 -13.02
CA PHE A 4 13.86 2.90 -13.24
C PHE A 4 12.45 3.16 -12.72
N PRO A 5 11.44 3.37 -13.59
CA PRO A 5 10.07 3.47 -13.10
C PRO A 5 9.76 2.16 -12.39
N GLY A 6 9.42 2.23 -11.10
CA GLY A 6 8.91 1.07 -10.40
C GLY A 6 7.70 0.54 -11.16
N SER A 7 7.59 -0.78 -11.31
CA SER A 7 6.51 -1.44 -12.06
C SER A 7 5.10 -1.21 -11.51
N GLY A 8 4.94 -0.43 -10.44
CA GLY A 8 3.64 -0.21 -9.77
C GLY A 8 3.07 -1.46 -9.09
N LEU A 9 3.82 -2.57 -9.05
CA LEU A 9 3.33 -3.85 -8.57
C LEU A 9 3.23 -3.92 -7.04
N GLY A 10 4.09 -3.20 -6.31
CA GLY A 10 4.21 -3.33 -4.85
C GLY A 10 2.88 -3.15 -4.12
N LEU A 11 2.18 -2.03 -4.34
CA LEU A 11 0.90 -1.77 -3.68
C LEU A 11 -0.21 -2.73 -4.12
N SER A 12 -0.20 -3.11 -5.40
CA SER A 12 -1.15 -4.07 -5.98
C SER A 12 -1.03 -5.44 -5.31
N ILE A 13 0.20 -5.89 -5.06
CA ILE A 13 0.51 -7.14 -4.35
C ILE A 13 0.09 -7.02 -2.88
N THR A 14 0.46 -5.94 -2.20
CA THR A 14 0.08 -5.71 -0.79
C THR A 14 -1.44 -5.70 -0.63
N LYS A 15 -2.18 -5.03 -1.52
CA LYS A 15 -3.64 -4.99 -1.46
C LYS A 15 -4.25 -6.38 -1.54
N LYS A 16 -3.78 -7.21 -2.49
CA LYS A 16 -4.26 -8.61 -2.63
C LYS A 16 -4.04 -9.41 -1.34
N PHE A 17 -2.85 -9.31 -0.73
CA PHE A 17 -2.57 -10.03 0.52
C PHE A 17 -3.44 -9.54 1.68
N VAL A 18 -3.62 -8.22 1.81
CA VAL A 18 -4.49 -7.65 2.85
C VAL A 18 -5.94 -8.10 2.68
N GLU A 19 -6.45 -8.16 1.45
CA GLU A 19 -7.78 -8.68 1.15
C GLU A 19 -7.92 -10.17 1.48
N LEU A 20 -6.91 -10.99 1.12
CA LEU A 20 -6.87 -12.42 1.46
C LEU A 20 -6.86 -12.68 2.97
N LEU A 21 -6.24 -11.78 3.74
CA LEU A 21 -6.22 -11.85 5.21
C LEU A 21 -7.48 -11.25 5.86
N ASN A 22 -8.54 -10.99 5.08
CA ASN A 22 -9.76 -10.29 5.53
C ASN A 22 -9.47 -8.94 6.21
N GLY A 23 -8.37 -8.30 5.83
CA GLY A 23 -7.95 -6.99 6.31
C GLY A 23 -8.46 -5.84 5.44
N SER A 24 -7.99 -4.64 5.75
CA SER A 24 -8.24 -3.44 4.95
C SER A 24 -6.99 -2.58 4.84
N ILE A 25 -6.85 -1.88 3.71
CA ILE A 25 -5.75 -0.95 3.45
C ILE A 25 -6.31 0.45 3.14
N LYS A 26 -5.74 1.49 3.75
CA LYS A 26 -6.07 2.91 3.50
C LYS A 26 -4.81 3.70 3.21
N ILE A 27 -4.87 4.59 2.23
CA ILE A 27 -3.74 5.42 1.82
C ILE A 27 -4.17 6.87 1.93
N LYS A 28 -3.35 7.68 2.59
CA LYS A 28 -3.49 9.14 2.65
C LYS A 28 -2.18 9.73 2.15
N SER A 29 -2.23 10.47 1.04
CA SER A 29 -1.05 11.16 0.52
C SER A 29 -1.41 12.62 0.28
N LYS A 30 -0.50 13.52 0.64
CA LYS A 30 -0.59 14.94 0.30
C LYS A 30 0.77 15.41 -0.18
N LYS A 31 0.80 15.98 -1.39
CA LYS A 31 2.03 16.52 -2.00
C LYS A 31 2.68 17.51 -1.05
N GLY A 32 3.98 17.32 -0.79
CA GLY A 32 4.75 18.15 0.15
C GLY A 32 4.59 17.81 1.64
N LEU A 33 3.63 16.96 2.02
CA LEU A 33 3.48 16.46 3.40
C LEU A 33 3.81 14.97 3.55
N GLY A 34 3.95 14.26 2.43
CA GLY A 34 4.29 12.84 2.39
C GLY A 34 3.07 11.94 2.22
N THR A 35 3.29 10.66 2.46
CA THR A 35 2.31 9.58 2.26
C THR A 35 2.26 8.70 3.50
N SER A 36 1.06 8.39 3.96
CA SER A 36 0.77 7.45 5.02
C SER A 36 -0.06 6.29 4.48
N VAL A 37 0.37 5.07 4.76
CA VAL A 37 -0.36 3.84 4.41
C VAL A 37 -0.71 3.13 5.72
N VAL A 38 -1.99 2.79 5.89
CA VAL A 38 -2.52 2.14 7.08
C VAL A 38 -3.12 0.80 6.68
N VAL A 39 -2.59 -0.28 7.24
CA VAL A 39 -3.09 -1.64 7.05
C VAL A 39 -3.73 -2.09 8.36
N LYS A 40 -4.94 -2.64 8.29
CA LYS A 40 -5.65 -3.24 9.42
C LYS A 40 -5.88 -4.71 9.12
N LEU A 41 -5.42 -5.59 9.99
CA LEU A 41 -5.63 -7.03 9.89
C LEU A 41 -6.48 -7.49 11.09
N PRO A 42 -7.44 -8.40 10.89
CA PRO A 42 -8.16 -9.01 12.00
C PRO A 42 -7.21 -9.91 12.79
N ILE A 43 -7.34 -9.88 14.11
CA ILE A 43 -6.65 -10.78 15.04
C ILE A 43 -7.63 -11.89 15.40
N LYS A 44 -7.17 -13.14 15.32
CA LYS A 44 -7.91 -14.34 15.68
C LYS A 44 -7.29 -14.96 16.92
#